data_AF-S4PFL1-F1
#
_entry.id   AF-S4PFL1-F1
#
_cell.length_a   1.000
_cell.length_b   1.000
_cell.length_c   1.000
_cell.angle_alpha   90.00
_cell.angle_beta   90.00
_cell.angle_gamma   90.00
#
_symmetry.space_group_name_H-M   'P 1'
#
loop_
_entity.id
_entity.type
_entity.pdbx_description
1 polymer ?
#
loop_
_entity_poly.entity_id
_entity_poly.type
_entity_poly.pdbx_seq_one_letter_code
_entity_poly.pdbx_strand_id
1 'polypeptide(L)' 'MRRKNNAHQQDIDDLRRQNAILDTQIRAMEKARATGNYMDAHELGIKSEGSSHDTDSSDGEGTTRRVKKLKINSVNV' A
#
# COMPACT_ATOMS: atom_id res chain seq x y z
N MET A 1 8.55 13.28 6.94
CA MET A 1 7.47 13.49 5.96
C MET A 1 7.50 12.48 4.82
N ARG A 2 8.61 12.29 4.08
CA ARG A 2 8.71 11.32 2.96
C ARG A 2 8.10 9.93 3.25
N ARG A 3 8.46 9.30 4.38
CA ARG A 3 7.94 7.97 4.76
C ARG A 3 6.41 7.94 4.93
N LYS A 4 5.84 8.97 5.56
CA LYS A 4 4.38 9.06 5.76
C LYS A 4 3.64 9.28 4.43
N ASN A 5 4.20 10.12 3.57
CA ASN A 5 3.64 10.35 2.24
C ASN A 5 3.62 9.07 1.39
N ASN A 6 4.67 8.25 1.46
CA ASN A 6 4.71 6.98 0.74
C ASN A 6 3.64 6.00 1.22
N ALA A 7 3.43 5.89 2.55
CA ALA A 7 2.38 5.04 3.10
C ALA A 7 0.98 5.50 2.64
N HIS A 8 0.70 6.80 2.70
CA HIS A 8 -0.57 7.34 2.21
C HIS A 8 -0.76 7.12 0.71
N GLN A 9 0.30 7.18 -0.08
CA GLN A 9 0.21 6.90 -1.51
C GLN A 9 -0.17 5.44 -1.78
N GLN A 10 0.41 4.50 -1.02
CA GLN A 10 0.04 3.08 -1.08
C GLN A 10 -1.44 2.88 -0.70
N ASP A 11 -1.89 3.48 0.40
CA ASP A 11 -3.29 3.41 0.83
C ASP A 11 -4.25 3.95 -0.25
N ILE A 12 -3.89 5.09 -0.87
CA ILE A 12 -4.66 5.69 -1.97
C ILE A 12 -4.75 4.74 -3.16
N ASP A 13 -3.63 4.13 -3.55
CA ASP A 13 -3.59 3.25 -4.71
C ASP A 13 -4.35 1.94 -4.46
N ASP A 14 -4.30 1.42 -3.23
CA ASP A 14 -5.08 0.26 -2.81
C ASP A 14 -6.58 0.56 -2.79
N LEU A 15 -6.99 1.73 -2.27
CA LEU A 15 -8.38 2.18 -2.30
C LEU A 15 -8.88 2.37 -3.73
N ARG A 16 -8.06 2.94 -4.62
CA ARG A 16 -8.40 3.08 -6.05
C ARG A 16 -8.60 1.72 -6.71
N ARG A 17 -7.74 0.75 -6.42
CA ARG A 17 -7.87 -0.63 -6.94
C ARG A 17 -9.17 -1.27 -6.46
N GLN A 18 -9.49 -1.15 -5.17
CA GLN A 18 -10.72 -1.67 -4.59
C GLN A 18 -11.96 -1.02 -5.22
N ASN A 19 -11.97 0.31 -5.37
CA ASN A 19 -13.08 1.02 -6.01
C ASN A 19 -13.31 0.56 -7.45
N ALA A 20 -12.25 0.37 -8.23
CA ALA A 20 -12.37 -0.13 -9.61
C ALA A 20 -13.02 -1.53 -9.67
N ILE A 21 -12.71 -2.40 -8.71
CA ILE A 21 -13.33 -3.73 -8.58
C ILE A 21 -14.81 -3.58 -8.23
N LEU A 22 -15.13 -2.75 -7.23
CA LEU A 22 -16.52 -2.50 -6.81
C LEU A 22 -17.36 -1.94 -7.96
N ASP A 23 -16.85 -0.96 -8.70
CA ASP A 23 -17.53 -0.38 -9.86
C ASP A 23 -17.83 -1.43 -10.93
N THR A 24 -16.88 -2.36 -11.15
CA THR A 24 -17.06 -3.46 -12.10
C THR A 24 -18.16 -4.43 -11.63
N GLN A 25 -18.16 -4.77 -10.34
CA GLN A 25 -19.20 -5.62 -9.74
C GLN A 25 -20.58 -4.97 -9.81
N ILE A 26 -20.68 -3.68 -9.50
CA ILE A 26 -21.92 -2.92 -9.55
C ILE A 26 -22.48 -2.95 -10.96
N ARG A 27 -21.69 -2.61 -11.98
CA ARG A 27 -22.13 -2.64 -13.39
C ARG A 27 -22.56 -4.04 -13.83
N ALA A 28 -21.84 -5.07 -13.41
CA ALA A 28 -22.19 -6.45 -13.73
C ALA A 28 -23.52 -6.85 -13.10
N MET A 29 -23.75 -6.51 -11.83
CA MET A 29 -25.02 -6.75 -11.14
C MET A 29 -26.17 -5.95 -11.75
N GLU A 30 -25.95 -4.68 -12.10
CA GLU A 30 -26.93 -3.85 -12.80
C GLU A 30 -27.33 -4.47 -14.14
N LYS A 31 -26.35 -4.93 -14.92
CA LYS A 31 -26.59 -5.63 -16.18
C LYS A 31 -27.36 -6.95 -15.96
N ALA A 32 -26.95 -7.76 -15.00
CA ALA A 32 -27.61 -9.01 -14.67
C ALA A 32 -29.06 -8.81 -14.22
N ARG A 33 -29.34 -7.77 -13.42
CA ARG A 33 -30.71 -7.40 -13.05
C ARG A 33 -31.55 -6.97 -14.25
N ALA A 34 -30.96 -6.27 -15.21
CA ALA A 34 -31.66 -5.84 -16.42
C ALA A 34 -31.93 -7.00 -17.40
N THR A 35 -31.00 -7.96 -17.53
CA THR A 35 -31.11 -9.07 -18.49
C THR A 35 -31.65 -10.37 -17.89
N GLY A 36 -31.76 -10.46 -16.56
CA GLY A 36 -32.10 -11.68 -15.84
C GLY A 36 -30.98 -12.75 -15.82
N ASN A 37 -29.78 -12.40 -16.29
CA ASN A 37 -28.67 -13.35 -16.42
C ASN A 37 -27.57 -13.05 -15.41
N TYR A 38 -27.60 -13.75 -14.28
CA TYR A 38 -26.59 -13.64 -13.22
C TYR A 38 -25.33 -14.39 -13.67
N MET A 39 -24.28 -13.66 -14.06
CA MET A 39 -22.98 -14.24 -14.37
C MET A 39 -22.25 -14.63 -13.08
N ASP A 40 -21.48 -15.71 -13.13
CA ASP A 40 -20.70 -16.19 -11.99
C ASP A 40 -19.52 -15.23 -11.70
N ALA A 41 -19.23 -15.00 -10.41
CA ALA A 41 -18.21 -14.05 -9.96
C ALA A 41 -16.80 -14.38 -10.51
N HIS A 42 -16.57 -15.65 -10.84
CA HIS A 42 -15.32 -16.13 -11.42
C HIS A 42 -15.09 -15.67 -12.87
N GLU A 43 -16.15 -15.40 -13.63
CA GLU A 43 -16.07 -14.98 -15.04
C GLU A 43 -15.74 -13.48 -15.19
N LEU A 44 -16.01 -12.68 -14.17
CA LEU A 44 -15.71 -11.25 -14.12
C LEU A 44 -14.23 -10.93 -13.90
N GLY A 45 -13.35 -11.93 -13.91
CA GLY A 45 -11.90 -11.74 -13.74
C GLY A 45 -11.53 -11.14 -12.38
N ILE A 46 -12.42 -11.23 -11.39
CA ILE A 46 -12.16 -10.83 -10.00
C ILE A 46 -11.40 -11.97 -9.33
N LYS A 47 -10.20 -12.22 -9.86
CA LYS A 47 -9.24 -13.08 -9.19
C LYS A 47 -8.87 -12.32 -7.92
N SER A 48 -9.10 -12.94 -6.77
CA SER A 48 -8.46 -12.56 -5.52
C SER A 48 -6.96 -12.82 -5.70
N GLU A 49 -6.28 -12.01 -6.51
CA GLU A 49 -4.82 -12.01 -6.56
C GLU A 49 -4.39 -11.53 -5.18
N GLY A 50 -4.04 -12.50 -4.33
CA GLY A 50 -3.27 -12.24 -3.14
C GLY A 50 -2.02 -11.50 -3.59
N SER A 51 -2.04 -10.19 -3.38
CA SER A 51 -0.86 -9.34 -3.53
C SER A 51 0.19 -9.93 -2.58
N SER A 52 1.07 -10.80 -3.08
CA SER A 52 2.33 -11.05 -2.42
C SER A 52 3.11 -9.75 -2.56
N HIS A 53 2.84 -8.86 -1.61
CA HIS A 53 3.66 -7.70 -1.38
C HIS A 53 5.00 -8.25 -0.86
N ASP A 54 5.88 -8.63 -1.80
CA ASP A 54 7.29 -8.81 -1.53
C ASP A 54 7.79 -7.44 -1.03
N THR A 55 7.79 -7.28 0.29
CA THR A 55 8.62 -6.28 0.96
C THR A 55 10.06 -6.61 0.61
N ASP A 56 10.58 -6.06 -0.48
CA ASP A 56 12.02 -5.90 -0.65
C ASP A 56 12.49 -4.87 0.38
N SER A 57 12.67 -5.36 1.61
CA SER A 57 13.36 -4.64 2.67
C SER A 57 14.84 -4.68 2.31
N SER A 58 15.25 -3.79 1.40
CA SER A 58 16.64 -3.55 1.07
C SER A 58 17.33 -2.91 2.28
N ASP A 59 17.87 -3.76 3.16
CA ASP A 59 18.78 -3.38 4.23
C ASP A 59 20.18 -3.27 3.60
N GLY A 60 20.48 -2.09 3.07
CA GLY A 60 21.72 -1.78 2.36
C GLY A 60 22.40 -0.53 2.91
N GLU A 61 23.29 -0.74 3.88
CA GLU A 61 24.53 0.01 4.16
C GLU A 61 24.52 1.55 4.00
N GLY A 62 24.70 2.27 5.11
CA GLY A 62 24.80 3.73 5.04
C GLY A 62 25.14 4.46 6.33
N THR A 63 26.38 4.30 6.80
CA THR A 63 27.13 5.24 7.66
C THR A 63 26.95 5.12 9.19
N THR A 64 27.97 4.52 9.80
CA THR A 64 28.57 4.81 11.12
C THR A 64 27.72 5.64 12.09
N ARG A 65 27.31 5.02 13.19
CA ARG A 65 26.79 5.70 14.39
C ARG A 65 27.83 6.73 14.88
N ARG A 66 27.70 8.00 14.49
CA ARG A 66 28.47 9.09 15.10
C ARG A 66 27.97 9.29 16.53
N VAL A 67 28.66 8.69 17.49
CA VAL A 67 28.51 9.06 18.90
C VAL A 67 29.04 10.49 19.08
N LYS A 68 28.15 11.43 19.40
CA LYS A 68 28.54 12.80 19.73
C LYS A 68 29.13 12.82 21.14
N LYS A 69 30.46 12.95 21.25
CA LYS A 69 31.13 13.12 22.54
C LYS A 69 30.77 14.49 23.12
N LEU A 70 30.24 14.50 24.35
CA LEU A 70 29.97 15.74 25.09
C LEU A 70 31.28 16.42 25.47
N LYS A 71 31.38 17.73 25.20
CA LYS A 71 32.51 18.56 25.61
C LYS A 71 32.27 19.03 27.04
N ILE A 72 33.08 18.52 27.98
CA ILE A 72 33.06 18.95 29.38
C ILE A 72 34.02 20.13 29.47
N ASN A 73 33.53 21.33 29.75
CA ASN A 73 34.40 22.45 30.10
C ASN A 73 34.91 22.19 31.53
N SER A 74 36.19 21.90 31.67
CA SER A 74 36.87 21.88 32.96
C SER A 74 36.85 23.31 33.53
N VAL A 75 36.11 23.50 34.60
CA VAL A 75 36.22 24.70 35.45
C VAL A 75 37.55 24.57 36.17
N ASN A 76 38.52 25.41 35.82
CA ASN A 76 39.72 25.57 36.64
C ASN A 76 39.29 26.30 37.92
N VAL A 77 39.52 25.64 39.06
CA VAL A 77 39.47 26.26 40.41
C VAL A 77 40.77 27.01 40.64
#